data_AF-A0A172Y0Y2-F1
#
_entry.id   AF-A0A172Y0Y2-F1
#
_cell.length_a   1.000
_cell.length_b   1.000
_cell.length_c   1.000
_cell.angle_alpha   90.00
_cell.angle_beta   90.00
_cell.angle_gamma   90.00
#
_symmetry.space_group_name_H-M   'P 1'
#
loop_
_entity.id
_entity.type
_entity.pdbx_description
1 polymer ?
#
loop_
_entity_poly.entity_id
_entity_poly.type
_entity_poly.pdbx_seq_one_letter_code
_entity_poly.pdbx_strand_id
1 'polypeptide(L)'
;MNSNTLKLTEMENEKNNAFANWLFNEYVKAHRKADKCTSRHFWSVLAKYAKIGFPKADQKEEKQYAEKLNRIVKNAFPDWNTHLLILRGEEGRAEYAENMASYEKRLRAIGHDEEEIQQMINKKIKFNYGID
;
A
#
# COMPACT_ATOMS: atom_id res chain seq x y z
N MET A 1 -6.10 -22.66 -3.33
CA MET A 1 -5.92 -21.90 -2.07
C MET A 1 -6.86 -20.73 -2.08
N ASN A 2 -7.58 -20.47 -0.98
CA ASN A 2 -8.64 -19.46 -0.94
C ASN A 2 -8.02 -18.05 -0.85
N SER A 3 -8.58 -17.06 -1.55
CA SER A 3 -8.00 -15.69 -1.66
C SER A 3 -7.85 -14.99 -0.30
N ASN A 4 -8.63 -15.40 0.71
CA ASN A 4 -8.50 -14.94 2.10
C ASN A 4 -7.28 -15.51 2.85
N THR A 5 -6.76 -16.68 2.46
CA THR A 5 -5.59 -17.31 3.10
C THR A 5 -4.28 -16.66 2.66
N LEU A 6 -4.24 -16.12 1.42
CA LEU A 6 -3.13 -15.29 0.92
C LEU A 6 -3.08 -13.91 1.62
N LYS A 7 -4.24 -13.34 1.97
CA LYS A 7 -4.32 -12.07 2.71
C LYS A 7 -3.70 -12.14 4.10
N LEU A 8 -3.85 -13.26 4.80
CA LEU A 8 -3.34 -13.44 6.16
C LEU A 8 -1.83 -13.72 6.20
N THR A 9 -1.31 -14.45 5.23
CA THR A 9 0.11 -14.85 5.20
C THR A 9 1.05 -13.70 4.82
N GLU A 10 0.62 -12.72 4.02
CA GLU A 10 1.39 -11.47 3.82
C GLU A 10 1.41 -10.54 5.05
N MET A 11 0.50 -10.74 6.01
CA MET A 11 0.39 -9.94 7.24
C MET A 11 1.27 -10.46 8.39
N GLU A 12 1.86 -11.65 8.29
CA GLU A 12 2.63 -12.25 9.39
C GLU A 12 4.10 -11.82 9.44
N ASN A 13 4.66 -11.22 8.38
CA ASN A 13 6.06 -10.76 8.35
C ASN A 13 6.25 -9.30 8.85
N GLU A 14 5.31 -8.78 9.65
CA GLU A 14 5.17 -7.34 9.95
C GLU A 14 6.23 -6.75 10.89
N LYS A 15 6.73 -7.53 11.86
CA LYS A 15 7.69 -7.00 12.85
C LYS A 15 9.03 -6.61 12.21
N ASN A 16 9.55 -7.41 11.28
CA ASN A 16 10.82 -7.13 10.61
C ASN A 16 10.70 -5.99 9.58
N ASN A 17 9.48 -5.66 9.17
CA ASN A 17 9.19 -4.68 8.12
C ASN A 17 8.61 -3.35 8.67
N ALA A 18 8.58 -3.16 9.98
CA ALA A 18 7.92 -2.02 10.63
C ALA A 18 8.42 -0.65 10.11
N PHE A 19 9.72 -0.50 9.88
CA PHE A 19 10.27 0.76 9.36
C PHE A 19 9.87 1.03 7.91
N ALA A 20 9.89 0.00 7.05
CA ALA A 20 9.41 0.10 5.67
C ALA A 20 7.91 0.44 5.63
N ASN A 21 7.10 -0.19 6.49
CA ASN A 21 5.68 0.11 6.66
C ASN A 21 5.47 1.57 7.08
N TRP A 22 6.22 2.05 8.07
CA TRP A 22 6.13 3.42 8.54
C TRP A 22 6.45 4.44 7.43
N LEU A 23 7.57 4.25 6.71
CA LEU A 23 7.95 5.13 5.59
C LEU A 23 6.87 5.18 4.50
N PHE A 24 6.31 4.02 4.15
CA PHE A 24 5.24 3.94 3.17
C PHE A 24 3.95 4.61 3.68
N ASN A 25 3.56 4.38 4.93
CA ASN A 25 2.36 4.95 5.50
C ASN A 25 2.45 6.47 5.60
N GLU A 26 3.59 7.00 6.03
CA GLU A 26 3.81 8.45 6.12
C GLU A 26 3.84 9.11 4.74
N TYR A 27 4.37 8.44 3.71
CA TYR A 27 4.21 8.86 2.33
C TYR A 27 2.73 9.01 1.94
N VAL A 28 1.93 7.95 2.18
CA VAL A 28 0.50 7.93 1.81
C VAL A 28 -0.27 9.02 2.56
N LYS A 29 -0.07 9.14 3.87
CA LYS A 29 -0.73 10.15 4.72
C LYS A 29 -0.38 11.57 4.27
N ALA A 30 0.91 11.86 4.05
CA ALA A 30 1.36 13.18 3.59
C ALA A 30 0.78 13.50 2.20
N HIS A 31 0.78 12.54 1.28
CA HIS A 31 0.22 12.73 -0.06
C HIS A 31 -1.29 13.00 -0.03
N ARG A 32 -2.05 12.29 0.82
CA ARG A 32 -3.49 12.52 1.01
C ARG A 32 -3.79 13.90 1.60
N LYS A 33 -2.88 14.47 2.38
CA LYS A 33 -2.94 15.84 2.91
C LYS A 33 -2.44 16.90 1.91
N ALA A 34 -2.16 16.53 0.67
CA ALA A 34 -1.55 17.38 -0.36
C ALA A 34 -0.17 17.96 0.02
N ASP A 35 0.52 17.38 1.02
CA ASP A 35 1.89 17.76 1.38
C ASP A 35 2.90 17.04 0.48
N LYS A 36 3.14 17.67 -0.68
CA LYS A 36 4.02 17.12 -1.73
C LYS A 36 5.49 17.06 -1.31
N CYS A 37 5.94 17.98 -0.45
CA CYS A 37 7.35 18.03 -0.04
C CYS A 37 7.65 16.87 0.91
N THR A 38 6.84 16.75 1.95
CA THR A 38 6.97 15.71 2.97
C THR A 38 6.75 14.32 2.39
N SER A 39 5.74 14.14 1.52
CA SER A 39 5.53 12.85 0.85
C SER A 39 6.75 12.43 0.01
N ARG A 40 7.30 13.31 -0.84
CA ARG A 40 8.52 13.00 -1.61
C ARG A 40 9.71 12.68 -0.71
N HIS A 41 9.82 13.31 0.46
CA HIS A 41 10.86 12.98 1.43
C HIS A 41 10.74 11.53 1.91
N PHE A 42 9.56 11.11 2.37
CA PHE A 42 9.33 9.73 2.82
C PHE A 42 9.57 8.71 1.71
N TRP A 43 9.13 9.00 0.48
CA TRP A 43 9.40 8.12 -0.65
C TRP A 43 10.89 8.03 -0.99
N SER A 44 11.64 9.14 -0.96
CA SER A 44 13.09 9.16 -1.15
C SER A 44 13.81 8.32 -0.11
N VAL A 45 13.42 8.41 1.16
CA VAL A 45 13.98 7.60 2.25
C VAL A 45 13.64 6.11 2.04
N LEU A 46 12.40 5.77 1.68
CA LEU A 46 12.01 4.38 1.34
C LEU A 46 12.84 3.81 0.18
N ALA A 47 13.05 4.59 -0.88
CA ALA A 47 13.84 4.16 -2.02
C ALA A 47 15.32 3.90 -1.65
N LYS A 48 15.90 4.74 -0.79
CA LYS A 48 17.27 4.52 -0.26
C LYS A 48 17.30 3.31 0.66
N TYR A 49 16.33 3.17 1.57
CA TYR A 49 16.23 2.05 2.49
C TYR A 49 16.16 0.70 1.73
N ALA A 50 15.31 0.61 0.70
CA ALA A 50 15.24 -0.57 -0.17
C ALA A 50 16.58 -0.88 -0.88
N LYS A 51 17.34 0.15 -1.24
CA LYS A 51 18.61 0.00 -1.99
C LYS A 51 19.77 -0.44 -1.10
N ILE A 52 19.92 0.16 0.09
CA ILE A 52 21.13 0.03 0.91
C ILE A 52 20.87 -0.34 2.37
N GLY A 53 19.61 -0.43 2.82
CA GLY A 53 19.25 -0.70 4.21
C GLY A 53 19.44 -2.14 4.68
N PHE A 54 19.76 -3.05 3.75
CA PHE A 54 19.83 -4.50 3.99
C PHE A 54 21.16 -5.08 3.46
N PRO A 55 22.27 -4.88 4.19
CA PRO A 55 23.60 -5.30 3.75
C PRO A 55 23.84 -6.81 3.89
N LYS A 56 23.05 -7.53 4.68
CA LYS A 56 23.25 -8.96 4.94
C LYS A 56 22.36 -9.84 4.06
N ALA A 57 22.84 -11.05 3.76
CA ALA A 57 22.13 -12.00 2.89
C ALA A 57 20.84 -12.57 3.52
N ASP A 58 20.80 -12.68 4.85
CA ASP A 58 19.64 -13.13 5.63
C ASP A 58 18.50 -12.10 5.63
N GLN A 59 18.76 -10.85 5.23
CA GLN A 59 17.77 -9.77 5.13
C GLN A 59 17.11 -9.66 3.75
N LYS A 60 17.21 -10.71 2.94
CA LYS A 60 16.75 -10.72 1.54
C LYS A 60 15.24 -10.48 1.44
N GLU A 61 14.46 -11.04 2.36
CA GLU A 61 13.00 -10.92 2.35
C GLU A 61 12.55 -9.50 2.69
N GLU A 62 13.14 -8.88 3.72
CA GLU A 62 12.86 -7.49 4.09
C GLU A 62 13.27 -6.52 2.98
N LYS A 63 14.40 -6.79 2.31
CA LYS A 63 14.81 -6.03 1.12
C LYS A 63 13.76 -6.13 0.01
N GLN A 64 13.34 -7.33 -0.35
CA GLN A 64 12.33 -7.56 -1.38
C GLN A 64 11.01 -6.88 -1.02
N TYR A 65 10.64 -6.89 0.26
CA TYR A 65 9.45 -6.20 0.76
C TYR A 65 9.54 -4.67 0.60
N ALA A 66 10.65 -4.06 1.02
CA ALA A 66 10.88 -2.62 0.83
C ALA A 66 10.90 -2.22 -0.66
N GLU A 67 11.48 -3.05 -1.52
CA GLU A 67 11.46 -2.88 -2.97
C GLU A 67 10.03 -3.00 -3.55
N LYS A 68 9.21 -3.93 -3.06
CA LYS A 68 7.78 -4.05 -3.41
C LYS A 68 7.03 -2.76 -3.08
N LEU A 69 7.20 -2.22 -1.86
CA LEU A 69 6.57 -0.96 -1.46
C LEU A 69 7.00 0.23 -2.34
N ASN A 70 8.30 0.35 -2.62
CA ASN A 70 8.81 1.40 -3.51
C ASN A 70 8.23 1.29 -4.92
N ARG A 71 8.07 0.06 -5.45
CA ARG A 71 7.46 -0.19 -6.76
C ARG A 71 5.98 0.21 -6.79
N ILE A 72 5.25 -0.12 -5.74
CA ILE A 72 3.85 0.30 -5.58
C ILE A 72 3.75 1.84 -5.65
N VAL A 73 4.60 2.56 -4.94
CA VAL A 73 4.64 4.04 -5.00
C VAL A 73 4.97 4.53 -6.42
N LYS A 74 6.00 3.98 -7.05
CA LYS A 74 6.42 4.33 -8.43
C LYS A 74 5.29 4.16 -9.44
N ASN A 75 4.48 3.11 -9.30
CA ASN A 75 3.36 2.86 -10.19
C ASN A 75 2.15 3.75 -9.88
N ALA A 76 2.03 4.23 -8.63
CA ALA A 76 0.87 5.00 -8.18
C ALA A 76 0.97 6.47 -8.54
N PHE A 77 2.19 6.99 -8.45
CA PHE A 77 2.46 8.41 -8.53
C PHE A 77 2.15 9.04 -9.90
N PRO A 78 2.58 8.47 -11.05
CA PRO A 78 2.36 9.08 -12.37
C PRO A 78 0.88 9.23 -12.73
N ASP A 79 0.06 8.24 -12.36
CA ASP A 79 -1.35 8.16 -12.72
C ASP A 79 -2.27 8.70 -11.62
N TRP A 80 -1.73 9.43 -10.64
CA TRP A 80 -2.50 10.01 -9.52
C TRP A 80 -3.28 8.99 -8.68
N ASN A 81 -2.85 7.72 -8.71
CA ASN A 81 -3.49 6.60 -8.02
C ASN A 81 -3.06 6.46 -6.55
N THR A 82 -2.33 7.44 -5.99
CA THR A 82 -1.86 7.40 -4.60
C THR A 82 -2.98 7.36 -3.57
N HIS A 83 -4.15 7.91 -3.90
CA HIS A 83 -5.36 7.82 -3.10
C HIS A 83 -5.90 6.37 -2.99
N LEU A 84 -5.54 5.49 -3.93
CA LEU A 84 -5.90 4.08 -3.91
C LEU A 84 -4.97 3.24 -3.03
N LEU A 85 -3.83 3.77 -2.60
CA LEU A 85 -2.91 3.05 -1.72
C LEU A 85 -3.55 2.76 -0.36
N ILE A 86 -3.23 1.59 0.19
CA ILE A 86 -3.71 1.09 1.48
C ILE A 86 -2.50 1.05 2.43
N LEU A 87 -2.67 1.57 3.64
CA LEU A 87 -1.61 1.54 4.66
C LEU A 87 -1.17 0.10 4.98
N ARG A 88 -0.03 -0.04 5.65
CA ARG A 88 0.60 -1.31 6.01
C ARG A 88 0.63 -1.51 7.53
N GLY A 89 0.83 -2.76 7.92
CA GLY A 89 0.85 -3.15 9.34
C GLY A 89 -0.49 -2.95 10.03
N GLU A 90 -0.43 -2.65 11.32
CA GLU A 90 -1.60 -2.43 12.17
C GLU A 90 -2.50 -1.28 11.66
N GLU A 91 -1.90 -0.17 11.23
CA GLU A 91 -2.64 0.95 10.63
C GLU A 91 -3.40 0.51 9.36
N GLY A 92 -2.79 -0.36 8.56
CA GLY A 92 -3.38 -0.93 7.35
C GLY A 92 -4.59 -1.81 7.63
N ARG A 93 -4.55 -2.62 8.69
CA ARG A 93 -5.68 -3.49 9.08
C ARG A 93 -6.91 -2.68 9.48
N ALA A 94 -6.71 -1.71 10.37
CA ALA A 94 -7.79 -0.85 10.83
C ALA A 94 -8.36 -0.04 9.66
N GLU A 95 -7.48 0.53 8.82
CA GLU A 95 -7.89 1.28 7.65
C GLU A 95 -8.65 0.41 6.63
N TYR A 96 -8.20 -0.82 6.35
CA TYR A 96 -8.78 -1.65 5.31
C TYR A 96 -10.28 -1.91 5.54
N ALA A 97 -10.67 -2.29 6.75
CA ALA A 97 -12.08 -2.59 7.04
C ALA A 97 -12.97 -1.34 6.92
N GLU A 98 -12.56 -0.24 7.56
CA GLU A 98 -13.35 1.00 7.60
C GLU A 98 -13.35 1.73 6.25
N ASN A 99 -12.20 1.84 5.58
CA ASN A 99 -12.08 2.57 4.33
C ASN A 99 -12.62 1.81 3.13
N MET A 100 -12.61 0.47 3.10
CA MET A 100 -13.22 -0.26 1.98
C MET A 100 -14.73 -0.09 1.96
N ALA A 101 -15.40 -0.22 3.12
CA ALA A 101 -16.83 0.04 3.22
C ALA A 101 -17.17 1.50 2.88
N SER A 102 -16.37 2.45 3.38
CA SER A 102 -16.52 3.87 3.07
C SER A 102 -16.28 4.20 1.59
N TYR A 103 -15.31 3.53 0.96
CA TYR A 103 -15.01 3.67 -0.47
C TYR A 103 -16.16 3.15 -1.33
N GLU A 104 -16.64 1.94 -1.05
CA GLU A 104 -17.79 1.34 -1.74
C GLU A 104 -19.05 2.21 -1.61
N LYS A 105 -19.32 2.73 -0.41
CA LYS A 105 -20.44 3.66 -0.17
C LYS A 105 -20.31 4.94 -0.99
N ARG A 106 -19.09 5.50 -1.12
CA ARG A 106 -18.86 6.68 -1.97
C ARG A 106 -19.10 6.38 -3.43
N LEU A 107 -18.63 5.24 -3.93
CA LEU A 107 -18.84 4.84 -5.32
C LEU A 107 -20.34 4.70 -5.65
N ARG A 108 -21.11 4.04 -4.78
CA ARG A 108 -22.58 4.00 -4.90
C ARG A 108 -23.20 5.40 -4.91
N ALA A 109 -22.76 6.27 -4.00
CA ALA A 109 -23.32 7.62 -3.87
C ALA A 109 -23.06 8.51 -5.09
N ILE A 110 -21.98 8.28 -5.85
CA ILE A 110 -21.69 8.99 -7.10
C ILE A 110 -22.28 8.32 -8.35
N GLY A 111 -23.08 7.25 -8.17
CA GLY A 111 -23.87 6.63 -9.23
C GLY A 111 -23.21 5.46 -9.96
N HIS A 112 -22.11 4.91 -9.44
CA HIS A 112 -21.55 3.67 -9.99
C HIS A 112 -22.46 2.47 -9.72
N ASP A 113 -22.57 1.59 -10.71
CA ASP A 113 -23.24 0.30 -10.54
C ASP A 113 -22.36 -0.72 -9.80
N GLU A 114 -22.96 -1.85 -9.40
CA GLU A 114 -22.25 -2.88 -8.64
C GLU A 114 -21.09 -3.53 -9.43
N GLU A 115 -21.17 -3.59 -10.76
CA GLU A 115 -20.11 -4.16 -11.58
C GLU A 115 -18.91 -3.20 -11.62
N GLU A 116 -19.13 -1.92 -11.87
CA GLU A 116 -18.13 -0.86 -11.83
C GLU A 116 -17.46 -0.77 -10.45
N ILE A 117 -18.26 -0.84 -9.38
CA ILE A 117 -17.76 -0.86 -8.00
C ILE A 117 -16.82 -2.04 -7.79
N GLN A 118 -17.22 -3.24 -8.20
CA GLN A 118 -16.40 -4.44 -8.05
C GLN A 118 -15.10 -4.33 -8.85
N GLN A 119 -15.15 -3.79 -10.07
CA GLN A 119 -13.97 -3.52 -10.89
C GLN A 119 -13.01 -2.53 -10.20
N MET A 120 -13.54 -1.46 -9.59
CA MET A 120 -12.74 -0.48 -8.86
C MET A 120 -12.11 -1.04 -7.58
N ILE A 121 -12.85 -1.89 -6.84
CA ILE A 121 -12.34 -2.61 -5.67
C ILE A 121 -11.21 -3.55 -6.09
N ASN A 122 -11.43 -4.35 -7.14
CA ASN A 122 -10.43 -5.28 -7.66
C ASN A 122 -9.18 -4.53 -8.12
N LYS A 123 -9.34 -3.41 -8.84
CA LYS A 123 -8.24 -2.53 -9.23
C LYS A 123 -7.45 -2.06 -8.00
N LYS A 124 -8.13 -1.56 -6.96
CA LYS A 124 -7.48 -1.10 -5.71
C LYS A 124 -6.70 -2.22 -5.02
N ILE A 125 -7.26 -3.43 -4.94
CA ILE A 125 -6.59 -4.60 -4.33
C ILE A 125 -5.37 -5.03 -5.15
N LYS A 126 -5.55 -5.25 -6.46
CA LYS A 126 -4.47 -5.63 -7.38
C LYS A 126 -3.31 -4.64 -7.34
N PHE A 127 -3.64 -3.36 -7.29
CA PHE A 127 -2.67 -2.29 -7.21
C PHE A 127 -1.81 -2.32 -5.93
N ASN A 128 -2.40 -2.73 -4.81
CA ASN A 128 -1.72 -2.74 -3.51
C ASN A 128 -1.00 -4.05 -3.18
N TYR A 129 -1.46 -5.19 -3.70
CA TYR A 129 -0.97 -6.51 -3.29
C TYR A 129 -0.39 -7.33 -4.44
N GLY A 130 -0.66 -6.97 -5.70
CA GLY A 130 -0.16 -7.68 -6.87
C GLY A 130 -0.88 -9.01 -7.14
N ILE A 131 -2.17 -9.10 -6.78
CA ILE A 131 -2.98 -10.30 -6.99
C ILE A 131 -3.45 -10.31 -8.45
N ASP A 132 -2.93 -11.25 -9.24
CA ASP A 132 -3.56 -11.73 -10.48
C ASP A 132 -4.59 -12.82 -10.16
#